data_AF-A0A1A3F6G9-F1
#
_entry.id   AF-A0A1A3F6G9-F1
#
_cell.length_a   1.000
_cell.length_b   1.000
_cell.length_c   1.000
_cell.angle_alpha   90.00
_cell.angle_beta   90.00
_cell.angle_gamma   90.00
#
_symmetry.space_group_name_H-M   'P 1'
#
loop_
_entity.id
_entity.type
_entity.pdbx_description
1 polymer ?
#
loop_
_entity_poly.entity_id
_entity_poly.type
_entity_poly.pdbx_seq_one_letter_code
_entity_poly.pdbx_strand_id
1 'polypeptide(L)' 'MSARKLASRSTIHHSFVSRLLAGECTTLSADRAARMAEVLGVRPAVLFRPIPTNNKRTHIKHGDAK' A
#
# COMPACT_ATOMS: atom_id res chain seq x y z
N MET A 1 -2.64 -6.57 20.74
CA MET A 1 -3.72 -7.44 20.20
C MET A 1 -3.07 -8.69 19.62
N SER A 2 -3.65 -9.90 19.77
CA SER A 2 -3.07 -11.12 19.17
C SER A 2 -3.49 -11.32 17.72
N ALA A 3 -2.69 -12.05 16.92
CA ALA A 3 -3.01 -12.36 15.52
C ALA A 3 -4.36 -13.06 15.35
N ARG A 4 -4.68 -14.00 16.26
CA ARG A 4 -5.97 -14.70 16.31
C ARG A 4 -7.14 -13.76 16.57
N LYS A 5 -6.97 -12.80 17.48
CA LYS A 5 -8.00 -11.79 17.80
C LYS A 5 -8.20 -10.81 16.65
N LEU A 6 -7.13 -10.43 15.96
CA LEU A 6 -7.19 -9.58 14.77
C LEU A 6 -7.93 -10.28 13.63
N ALA A 7 -7.53 -11.50 13.28
CA ALA A 7 -8.15 -12.33 12.25
C ALA A 7 -9.66 -12.51 12.46
N SER A 8 -10.07 -12.84 13.69
CA SER A 8 -11.48 -13.02 14.05
C SER A 8 -12.29 -11.73 13.88
N ARG A 9 -11.75 -10.58 14.29
CA ARG A 9 -12.48 -9.30 14.25
C ARG A 9 -12.47 -8.64 12.87
N SER A 10 -11.45 -8.90 12.05
CA SER A 10 -11.32 -8.30 10.71
C SER A 10 -11.87 -9.20 9.60
N THR A 11 -12.51 -10.34 9.94
CA THR A 11 -13.00 -11.37 9.01
C THR A 11 -11.95 -11.84 8.00
N ILE A 12 -10.67 -11.86 8.41
CA ILE A 12 -9.54 -12.31 7.59
C ILE A 12 -9.03 -13.63 8.13
N HIS A 13 -8.68 -14.54 7.24
CA HIS A 13 -8.20 -15.87 7.63
C HIS A 13 -6.93 -15.78 8.49
N HIS A 14 -6.89 -16.55 9.59
CA HIS A 14 -5.80 -16.54 10.56
C HIS A 14 -4.43 -16.78 9.92
N SER A 15 -4.33 -17.73 8.97
CA SER A 15 -3.05 -18.02 8.31
C SER A 15 -2.51 -16.80 7.55
N PHE A 16 -3.39 -16.00 6.93
CA PHE A 16 -2.98 -14.79 6.23
C PHE A 16 -2.44 -13.74 7.21
N VAL A 17 -3.13 -13.50 8.32
CA VAL A 17 -2.68 -12.54 9.35
C VAL A 17 -1.35 -12.98 9.97
N SER A 18 -1.19 -14.28 10.25
CA SER A 18 0.07 -14.82 10.78
C SER A 18 1.23 -14.62 9.81
N ARG A 19 1.03 -14.93 8.51
CA ARG A 19 2.05 -14.75 7.47
C ARG A 19 2.39 -13.28 7.24
N LEU A 20 1.40 -12.39 7.30
CA LEU A 20 1.61 -10.95 7.20
C LEU A 20 2.48 -10.43 8.35
N LEU A 21 2.18 -10.84 9.59
CA LEU A 21 2.96 -10.43 10.77
C LEU A 21 4.36 -11.06 10.81
N ALA A 22 4.53 -12.25 10.25
CA ALA A 22 5.83 -12.90 10.09
C ALA A 22 6.68 -12.29 8.94
N GLY A 23 6.12 -11.37 8.15
CA GLY A 23 6.81 -10.78 6.99
C GLY A 23 6.87 -11.70 5.75
N GLU A 24 6.21 -12.87 5.78
CA GLU A 24 6.12 -13.81 4.67
C GLU A 24 5.14 -13.37 3.57
N CYS A 25 4.37 -12.33 3.84
CA CYS A 25 3.46 -11.71 2.88
C CYS A 25 3.76 -10.22 2.80
N THR A 26 4.20 -9.76 1.63
CA THR A 26 4.57 -8.36 1.38
C THR A 26 3.44 -7.57 0.71
N THR A 27 2.35 -8.25 0.33
CA THR A 27 1.22 -7.65 -0.38
C THR A 27 -0.06 -7.75 0.43
N LEU A 28 -0.80 -6.65 0.51
CA LEU A 28 -2.06 -6.54 1.23
C LEU A 28 -3.01 -5.71 0.37
N SER A 29 -4.22 -6.22 0.12
CA SER A 29 -5.23 -5.43 -0.58
C SER A 29 -5.71 -4.26 0.29
N ALA A 30 -6.04 -3.13 -0.33
CA ALA A 30 -6.53 -1.94 0.37
C ALA A 30 -7.75 -2.24 1.25
N ASP A 31 -8.66 -3.07 0.77
CA ASP A 31 -9.85 -3.54 1.50
C ASP A 31 -9.49 -4.33 2.77
N ARG A 32 -8.52 -5.26 2.69
CA ARG A 32 -8.04 -5.99 3.88
C ARG A 32 -7.32 -5.04 4.84
N ALA A 33 -6.51 -4.12 4.33
CA ALA A 33 -5.84 -3.11 5.13
C ALA A 33 -6.84 -2.23 5.89
N ALA A 34 -7.92 -1.81 5.24
CA ALA A 34 -8.98 -1.01 5.86
C ALA A 34 -9.67 -1.77 7.00
N ARG A 35 -10.10 -3.01 6.78
CA ARG A 35 -10.71 -3.85 7.83
C ARG A 35 -9.78 -4.09 9.03
N MET A 36 -8.49 -4.34 8.76
CA MET A 36 -7.51 -4.52 9.84
C MET A 36 -7.29 -3.21 10.61
N ALA A 37 -7.25 -2.07 9.92
CA ALA A 37 -7.05 -0.76 10.53
C ALA A 37 -8.24 -0.34 11.39
N GLU A 38 -9.47 -0.60 10.95
CA GLU A 38 -10.70 -0.35 11.72
C GLU A 38 -10.68 -1.11 13.06
N VAL A 39 -10.35 -2.41 13.03
CA VAL A 39 -10.26 -3.24 14.24
C VAL A 39 -9.18 -2.73 15.21
N LEU A 40 -8.09 -2.20 14.66
CA LEU A 40 -6.97 -1.65 15.43
C LEU A 40 -7.21 -0.21 15.90
N GLY A 41 -8.26 0.46 15.41
CA GLY A 41 -8.51 1.87 15.70
C GLY A 41 -7.47 2.81 15.10
N VAL A 42 -6.85 2.43 13.98
CA VAL A 42 -5.82 3.23 13.29
C VAL A 42 -6.29 3.65 11.90
N ARG A 43 -5.67 4.70 11.34
CA ARG A 43 -5.93 5.14 9.96
C ARG A 43 -4.75 4.71 9.07
N PRO A 44 -4.97 3.88 8.04
CA PRO A 44 -3.89 3.47 7.15
C PRO A 44 -3.47 4.66 6.28
N ALA A 45 -2.16 4.88 6.16
CA ALA A 45 -1.60 5.86 5.23
C ALA A 45 -1.05 5.15 4.00
N VAL A 46 -1.49 5.59 2.81
CA VAL A 46 -0.95 5.10 1.54
C VAL A 46 0.08 6.12 1.06
N LEU A 47 1.33 5.70 0.99
CA LEU A 47 2.43 6.54 0.50
C LEU A 47 2.70 6.19 -0.96
N PHE A 48 2.49 7.16 -1.85
CA PHE A 48 2.95 7.06 -3.22
C PHE A 48 4.35 7.66 -3.30
N ARG A 49 5.33 6.86 -3.72
CA ARG A 49 6.65 7.37 -4.07
C ARG A 49 6.65 7.66 -5.57
N PRO A 50 6.75 8.92 -6.01
CA PRO A 50 6.84 9.20 -7.43
C PRO A 50 8.10 8.52 -7.99
N ILE A 51 7.96 7.88 -9.14
CA ILE A 51 9.10 7.35 -9.87
C ILE A 51 9.97 8.56 -10.26
N PRO A 52 11.25 8.60 -9.89
CA PRO A 52 12.11 9.72 -10.23
C PRO A 52 12.19 9.82 -11.76
N THR A 53 11.56 10.85 -12.32
CA THR A 53 11.64 11.14 -13.75
C THR A 53 12.99 11.80 -14.00
N ASN A 54 13.92 11.06 -14.63
CA ASN A 54 15.13 11.64 -15.19
C ASN A 54 14.76 12.42 -16.47
N ASN A 55 13.92 13.46 -16.35
CA ASN A 55 13.53 14.33 -17.45
C ASN A 55 14.66 15.35 -17.69
N LYS A 56 15.73 14.91 -18.38
CA LYS A 56 16.55 15.83 -19.18
C LYS A 56 15.70 16.32 -20.34
N ARG A 57 14.87 17.33 -20.09
CA ARG A 57 14.05 18.00 -21.10
C ARG A 57 14.99 18.79 -22.03
N THR A 58 15.49 18.14 -23.08
CA THR A 58 16.07 18.85 -24.22
C THR A 58 14.95 19.68 -24.84
N HIS A 59 15.01 20.99 -24.61
CA HIS A 59 14.16 21.98 -25.25
C HIS A 59 14.48 21.99 -26.75
N ILE A 60 13.80 21.14 -27.54
CA ILE A 60 13.81 21.30 -28.99
C ILE A 60 12.88 22.48 -29.27
N LYS A 61 13.46 23.66 -29.46
CA LYS A 61 12.75 24.81 -30.03
C LYS A 61 12.36 24.42 -31.46
N HIS A 62 11.13 23.96 -31.68
CA HIS A 62 10.57 23.98 -33.02
C HIS A 62 10.34 25.45 -33.38
N GLY A 63 11.18 25.94 -34.29
CA GLY A 63 11.04 27.26 -34.87
C GLY A 63 9.73 27.36 -35.65
N ASP A 64 9.06 28.49 -35.48
CA ASP A 64 8.03 29.00 -36.38
C ASP A 64 8.52 28.89 -37.83
N ALA A 65 7.83 28.08 -38.62
CA ALA A 65 7.84 28.19 -40.07
C ALA A 65 6.68 29.11 -40.45
N LYS A 66 7.01 30.32 -40.90
CA LYS A 66 6.11 31.26 -41.59
C LYS A 66 5.61 30.68 -42.90
#